data_AF-A0A0G2GB52-F1
#
_entry.id   AF-A0A0G2GB52-F1
#
_cell.length_a   1.000
_cell.length_b   1.000
_cell.length_c   1.000
_cell.angle_alpha   90.00
_cell.angle_beta   90.00
_cell.angle_gamma   90.00
#
_symmetry.space_group_name_H-M   'P 1'
#
loop_
_entity.id
_entity.type
_entity.pdbx_description
1 polymer ?
#
loop_
_entity_poly.entity_id
_entity_poly.type
_entity_poly.pdbx_seq_one_letter_code
_entity_poly.pdbx_strand_id
1 'polypeptide(L)'
;MAATTSKSNVDDARRAAALSPKVKGRENAKDTLCRNVTIYGKCRYEDKGMHASSRNLRKGLNVDSPSFTPSLLSVNGANSGKKSTTISPKAASAAVFMPKSIASRSSTPVARQENAANDWSVADVPDFVPQTFESVEMTQHNPLQGPNNSFDPFLSNNNPLNPSANLSQQLHQTTFHDAAQLQSGTFYQSQNAFQQPAQYHLYAPIGPHNSNIHGYQRNVHDFFIPNDLREDLQKKSTATLQTLPSSQLPAQIENYHSLVPLDTHNQRSKLAFDFPTYLYKAQSSKDGNYYCLRRISGFRLTDERAIKTVQNWKSLVNANVVAIHDAFTSRIFGDSSLFFVTDYHPLSKTLSEHHFGTSNLFKSRQQNNANIPEQVLWSYAIQIANALKAIHGKGLAARVIDPTRVLLTGKNRVRLNGCAIMDVIRFDQNTTPAELRLRDLQDFGYLLLALGANNPDAAHAPAKAMDQLKRHYAQTSIQTAIHWLCSALHNPDRTIDAFIREIASEAILALNSALHFEDQLTCQLSRELENGRLVRLLAKFGFINERPEYDHDPRWSENGDRYFLKLFRDYVFHQVDSQNNPVVDLGHVLNCLNKLDAGVDEKVTLEDTLNEDLMITEESNVLNCNR
;
A
#
# COMPACT_ATOMS: atom_id res chain seq x y z
N MET A 1 3.36 -77.86 -18.98
CA MET A 1 3.01 -78.97 -18.05
C MET A 1 2.32 -78.36 -16.84
N ALA A 2 1.28 -79.02 -16.31
CA ALA A 2 0.49 -78.71 -15.09
C ALA A 2 -0.10 -77.27 -14.98
N ALA A 3 -1.41 -77.03 -15.04
CA ALA A 3 -2.53 -77.49 -14.18
C ALA A 3 -2.51 -76.82 -12.78
N THR A 4 -3.24 -75.73 -12.49
CA THR A 4 -4.71 -75.46 -12.37
C THR A 4 -5.37 -75.87 -11.06
N THR A 5 -5.82 -74.86 -10.28
CA THR A 5 -7.01 -74.82 -9.40
C THR A 5 -7.22 -73.33 -9.03
N SER A 6 -8.21 -72.58 -9.56
CA SER A 6 -9.63 -72.48 -9.16
C SER A 6 -9.84 -71.96 -7.73
N LYS A 7 -10.76 -71.03 -7.38
CA LYS A 7 -11.83 -70.22 -8.05
C LYS A 7 -12.39 -69.23 -6.98
N SER A 8 -13.25 -68.21 -7.18
CA SER A 8 -13.84 -67.55 -8.38
C SER A 8 -14.65 -66.29 -7.97
N ASN A 9 -14.61 -65.23 -8.79
CA ASN A 9 -15.63 -64.16 -8.97
C ASN A 9 -15.78 -63.14 -7.80
N VAL A 10 -16.12 -61.86 -8.02
CA VAL A 10 -16.75 -61.18 -9.18
C VAL A 10 -16.06 -59.86 -9.52
N ASP A 11 -15.65 -59.67 -10.78
CA ASP A 11 -15.44 -58.36 -11.42
C ASP A 11 -16.79 -57.73 -11.82
N ASP A 12 -16.95 -56.41 -11.81
CA ASP A 12 -16.65 -55.59 -13.01
C ASP A 12 -16.97 -54.09 -12.79
N ALA A 13 -16.59 -53.28 -13.76
CA ALA A 13 -16.27 -51.88 -13.63
C ALA A 13 -17.40 -50.90 -13.99
N ARG A 14 -17.28 -49.70 -13.41
CA ARG A 14 -17.50 -48.38 -14.05
C ARG A 14 -18.72 -48.22 -14.98
N ARG A 15 -19.72 -47.44 -14.54
CA ARG A 15 -20.03 -46.08 -15.09
C ARG A 15 -21.30 -45.47 -14.47
N ALA A 16 -21.39 -44.14 -14.61
CA ALA A 16 -22.58 -43.30 -14.44
C ALA A 16 -23.17 -43.15 -13.01
N ALA A 17 -22.72 -42.11 -12.30
CA ALA A 17 -23.47 -41.49 -11.20
C ALA A 17 -23.15 -39.98 -11.06
N ALA A 18 -23.16 -39.23 -12.17
CA ALA A 18 -23.18 -37.77 -12.15
C ALA A 18 -24.61 -37.28 -12.44
N LEU A 19 -25.48 -37.33 -11.43
CA LEU A 19 -26.87 -36.83 -11.50
C LEU A 19 -27.28 -36.17 -10.18
N SER A 20 -27.80 -34.95 -10.26
CA SER A 20 -28.32 -34.19 -9.12
C SER A 20 -29.51 -34.91 -8.46
N PRO A 21 -29.72 -34.74 -7.13
CA PRO A 21 -30.91 -35.26 -6.47
C PRO A 21 -32.17 -34.56 -7.00
N LYS A 22 -33.14 -35.35 -7.48
CA LYS A 22 -34.46 -34.86 -7.91
C LYS A 22 -35.26 -34.42 -6.69
N VAL A 23 -35.67 -33.16 -6.67
CA VAL A 23 -36.62 -32.62 -5.68
C VAL A 23 -37.99 -33.31 -5.86
N LYS A 24 -38.54 -33.82 -4.75
CA LYS A 24 -39.82 -34.52 -4.69
C LYS A 24 -40.83 -33.64 -3.93
N GLY A 25 -42.00 -33.40 -4.53
CA GLY A 25 -43.16 -32.79 -3.86
C GLY A 25 -43.13 -31.26 -3.70
N ARG A 26 -44.06 -30.56 -4.36
CA ARG A 26 -44.40 -29.16 -4.05
C ARG A 26 -45.51 -29.12 -2.99
N GLU A 27 -45.14 -28.98 -1.73
CA GLU A 27 -46.07 -28.59 -0.66
C GLU A 27 -45.34 -27.58 0.24
N ASN A 28 -45.34 -26.30 -0.17
CA ASN A 28 -45.10 -25.07 0.64
C ASN A 28 -44.93 -23.83 -0.26
N ALA A 29 -45.79 -23.65 -1.27
CA ALA A 29 -45.79 -22.47 -2.13
C ALA A 29 -46.55 -21.27 -1.52
N LYS A 30 -46.43 -21.07 -0.19
CA LYS A 30 -47.02 -19.94 0.55
C LYS A 30 -45.98 -19.05 1.24
N ASP A 31 -44.80 -19.58 1.58
CA ASP A 31 -43.73 -18.80 2.25
C ASP A 31 -42.65 -18.37 1.25
N THR A 32 -42.90 -17.26 0.56
CA THR A 32 -41.85 -16.50 -0.13
C THR A 32 -41.85 -15.07 0.42
N LEU A 33 -40.88 -14.77 1.28
CA LEU A 33 -40.79 -13.49 1.98
C LEU A 33 -40.65 -12.31 1.00
N CYS A 34 -41.69 -11.47 0.96
CA CYS A 34 -41.71 -10.25 0.16
C CYS A 34 -40.81 -9.18 0.79
N ARG A 35 -39.59 -9.02 0.25
CA ARG A 35 -38.51 -8.16 0.79
C ARG A 35 -38.84 -6.66 0.94
N ASN A 36 -40.00 -6.22 0.46
CA ASN A 36 -40.49 -4.84 0.56
C ASN A 36 -41.40 -4.58 1.79
N VAL A 37 -41.79 -5.62 2.54
CA VAL A 37 -42.69 -5.47 3.70
C VAL A 37 -42.06 -4.63 4.81
N THR A 38 -40.76 -4.79 5.05
CA THR A 38 -40.00 -4.09 6.12
C THR A 38 -39.93 -2.57 5.95
N ILE A 39 -40.30 -2.01 4.79
CA ILE A 39 -40.23 -0.58 4.49
C ILE A 39 -41.65 0.05 4.41
N TYR A 40 -42.66 -0.71 3.98
CA TYR A 40 -44.00 -0.18 3.67
C TYR A 40 -45.16 -0.87 4.40
N GLY A 41 -44.89 -1.84 5.27
CA GLY A 41 -45.90 -2.56 6.07
C GLY A 41 -46.83 -3.52 5.31
N LYS A 42 -46.75 -3.58 3.97
CA LYS A 42 -47.50 -4.53 3.12
C LYS A 42 -46.78 -4.84 1.80
N CYS A 43 -47.05 -6.01 1.22
CA CYS A 43 -46.43 -6.42 -0.04
C CYS A 43 -47.14 -5.79 -1.25
N ARG A 44 -46.45 -4.91 -1.98
CA ARG A 44 -47.01 -4.14 -3.12
C ARG A 44 -47.42 -4.99 -4.35
N TYR A 45 -47.18 -6.30 -4.35
CA TYR A 45 -47.39 -7.21 -5.48
C TYR A 45 -48.29 -8.41 -5.14
N GLU A 46 -48.97 -8.38 -3.99
CA GLU A 46 -49.85 -9.46 -3.51
C GLU A 46 -50.91 -9.88 -4.55
N ASP A 47 -51.50 -8.91 -5.25
CA ASP A 47 -52.52 -9.13 -6.28
C ASP A 47 -51.97 -9.54 -7.67
N LYS A 48 -50.66 -9.75 -7.83
CA LYS A 48 -50.01 -10.02 -9.12
C LYS A 48 -49.20 -11.32 -9.10
N GLY A 49 -49.90 -12.44 -9.32
CA GLY A 49 -49.31 -13.76 -9.44
C GLY A 49 -48.20 -13.85 -10.52
N MET A 50 -47.17 -14.66 -10.24
CA MET A 50 -46.00 -14.81 -11.12
C MET A 50 -46.34 -15.48 -12.46
N HIS A 51 -46.16 -14.75 -13.56
CA HIS A 51 -45.88 -15.36 -14.86
C HIS A 51 -44.38 -15.65 -14.99
N ALA A 52 -44.01 -16.93 -15.03
CA ALA A 52 -42.69 -17.36 -15.46
C ALA A 52 -42.58 -17.24 -16.99
N SER A 53 -41.54 -16.56 -17.49
CA SER A 53 -41.19 -16.59 -18.92
C SER A 53 -39.69 -16.69 -19.11
N SER A 54 -39.27 -17.83 -19.66
CA SER A 54 -37.92 -18.03 -20.18
C SER A 54 -37.80 -17.37 -21.56
N ARG A 55 -36.78 -16.53 -21.78
CA ARG A 55 -36.23 -16.19 -23.12
C ARG A 55 -34.90 -15.42 -23.06
N ASN A 56 -33.85 -16.11 -23.50
CA ASN A 56 -32.64 -15.69 -24.23
C ASN A 56 -32.15 -14.21 -24.27
N LEU A 57 -30.86 -14.08 -23.89
CA LEU A 57 -29.75 -13.31 -24.50
C LEU A 57 -29.83 -11.77 -24.71
N ARG A 58 -28.74 -11.13 -24.23
CA ARG A 58 -28.12 -9.86 -24.69
C ARG A 58 -28.88 -8.54 -24.45
N LYS A 59 -28.59 -7.89 -23.32
CA LYS A 59 -28.25 -6.45 -23.25
C LYS A 59 -27.42 -6.15 -21.99
N GLY A 60 -26.70 -5.03 -22.01
CA GLY A 60 -25.63 -4.74 -21.05
C GLY A 60 -26.12 -4.41 -19.63
N LEU A 61 -25.18 -4.50 -18.68
CA LEU A 61 -25.37 -4.04 -17.30
C LEU A 61 -25.52 -2.52 -17.32
N ASN A 62 -26.75 -2.01 -17.15
CA ASN A 62 -26.95 -0.61 -16.80
C ASN A 62 -26.82 -0.46 -15.28
N VAL A 63 -25.86 0.33 -14.82
CA VAL A 63 -25.57 0.55 -13.40
C VAL A 63 -26.03 1.95 -13.00
N ASP A 64 -27.35 2.16 -13.04
CA ASP A 64 -27.98 3.35 -12.46
C ASP A 64 -28.29 3.10 -10.98
N SER A 65 -27.28 3.32 -10.14
CA SER A 65 -27.50 3.49 -8.69
C SER A 65 -28.27 4.79 -8.46
N PRO A 66 -29.41 4.80 -7.73
CA PRO A 66 -30.13 6.03 -7.47
C PRO A 66 -29.28 6.97 -6.60
N SER A 67 -28.97 8.14 -7.15
CA SER A 67 -28.21 9.17 -6.45
C SER A 67 -28.98 9.72 -5.23
N PHE A 68 -28.25 10.00 -4.15
CA PHE A 68 -28.79 10.47 -2.89
C PHE A 68 -29.34 11.90 -3.04
N THR A 69 -30.66 12.01 -3.21
CA THR A 69 -31.37 13.30 -3.21
C THR A 69 -32.10 13.46 -1.87
N PRO A 70 -31.80 14.50 -1.06
CA PRO A 70 -32.49 14.71 0.21
C PRO A 70 -33.93 15.17 -0.05
N SER A 71 -34.91 14.39 0.43
CA SER A 71 -36.32 14.72 0.34
C SER A 71 -36.65 15.97 1.17
N LEU A 72 -37.00 17.06 0.51
CA LEU A 72 -37.54 18.25 1.16
C LEU A 72 -38.96 17.98 1.69
N LEU A 73 -39.25 18.52 2.88
CA LEU A 73 -40.52 18.35 3.58
C LEU A 73 -41.69 18.91 2.76
N SER A 74 -42.78 18.14 2.69
CA SER A 74 -44.01 18.56 2.01
C SER A 74 -44.79 19.55 2.86
N VAL A 75 -45.07 20.74 2.31
CA VAL A 75 -45.98 21.73 2.90
C VAL A 75 -47.20 21.86 2.00
N ASN A 76 -48.38 21.50 2.52
CA ASN A 76 -49.66 21.78 1.87
C ASN A 76 -50.02 23.25 2.03
N GLY A 77 -50.24 23.96 0.91
CA GLY A 77 -50.73 25.35 0.91
C GLY A 77 -50.66 25.97 -0.49
N ALA A 78 -51.77 26.48 -1.00
CA ALA A 78 -51.91 26.84 -2.41
C ALA A 78 -51.53 28.30 -2.76
N ASN A 79 -51.26 28.48 -4.06
CA ASN A 79 -51.33 29.71 -4.87
C ASN A 79 -50.18 30.75 -4.93
N SER A 80 -49.71 30.88 -6.17
CA SER A 80 -49.29 32.12 -6.88
C SER A 80 -47.82 32.60 -6.78
N GLY A 81 -47.35 33.14 -7.91
CA GLY A 81 -46.20 34.07 -7.96
C GLY A 81 -44.88 33.52 -8.50
N LYS A 82 -44.59 33.76 -9.79
CA LYS A 82 -43.22 33.63 -10.34
C LYS A 82 -42.31 34.70 -9.71
N LYS A 83 -41.10 34.34 -9.27
CA LYS A 83 -39.93 35.23 -9.18
C LYS A 83 -38.63 34.43 -9.03
N SER A 84 -37.56 34.89 -9.69
CA SER A 84 -36.20 34.36 -9.57
C SER A 84 -35.40 35.14 -8.52
N THR A 85 -34.51 34.48 -7.77
CA THR A 85 -33.52 35.16 -6.93
C THR A 85 -32.13 34.56 -7.13
N THR A 86 -31.31 35.28 -7.90
CA THR A 86 -29.87 35.08 -8.07
C THR A 86 -29.13 35.30 -6.74
N ILE A 87 -28.12 34.48 -6.42
CA ILE A 87 -27.24 34.69 -5.26
C ILE A 87 -26.00 35.49 -5.72
N SER A 88 -25.66 36.54 -4.97
CA SER A 88 -24.54 37.46 -5.26
C SER A 88 -23.28 37.09 -4.46
N PRO A 89 -22.07 37.17 -5.03
CA PRO A 89 -20.83 36.77 -4.35
C PRO A 89 -20.30 37.90 -3.46
N LYS A 90 -20.66 37.91 -2.17
CA LYS A 90 -20.04 38.81 -1.18
C LYS A 90 -19.98 38.25 0.24
N ALA A 91 -19.37 37.06 0.39
CA ALA A 91 -19.08 36.42 1.68
C ALA A 91 -17.67 35.79 1.74
N ALA A 92 -16.73 36.25 0.91
CA ALA A 92 -15.37 35.71 0.78
C ALA A 92 -14.34 36.45 1.66
N SER A 93 -14.74 36.91 2.84
CA SER A 93 -13.88 37.68 3.75
C SER A 93 -14.40 37.63 5.19
N ALA A 94 -14.30 36.44 5.82
CA ALA A 94 -14.48 36.26 7.26
C ALA A 94 -13.13 35.79 7.86
N ALA A 95 -12.72 36.39 8.98
CA ALA A 95 -11.42 36.14 9.59
C ALA A 95 -11.39 34.81 10.38
N VAL A 96 -10.21 34.20 10.45
CA VAL A 96 -9.96 32.95 11.19
C VAL A 96 -9.99 33.21 12.70
N PHE A 97 -10.72 32.37 13.43
CA PHE A 97 -10.87 32.46 14.88
C PHE A 97 -9.65 31.90 15.62
N MET A 98 -9.06 32.68 16.52
CA MET A 98 -8.02 32.24 17.46
C MET A 98 -8.48 32.50 18.91
N PRO A 99 -8.48 31.50 19.81
CA PRO A 99 -8.79 31.73 21.21
C PRO A 99 -7.59 32.37 21.94
N LYS A 100 -7.85 33.45 22.67
CA LYS A 100 -6.91 34.02 23.66
C LYS A 100 -7.39 33.70 25.08
N SER A 101 -6.45 33.41 25.96
CA SER A 101 -6.67 33.17 27.38
C SER A 101 -7.13 34.43 28.12
N ILE A 102 -8.00 34.26 29.12
CA ILE A 102 -8.36 35.28 30.11
C ILE A 102 -8.29 34.62 31.49
N ALA A 103 -7.60 35.27 32.43
CA ALA A 103 -7.44 34.79 33.79
C ALA A 103 -8.39 35.48 34.78
N SER A 104 -8.94 34.66 35.68
CA SER A 104 -9.22 34.89 37.11
C SER A 104 -9.79 36.23 37.61
N ARG A 105 -10.89 36.12 38.38
CA ARG A 105 -11.17 36.90 39.61
C ARG A 105 -12.08 36.09 40.55
N SER A 106 -11.96 36.34 41.85
CA SER A 106 -12.25 35.40 42.94
C SER A 106 -13.31 35.88 43.94
N SER A 107 -14.05 34.95 44.58
CA SER A 107 -14.50 35.08 45.98
C SER A 107 -15.07 33.77 46.55
N THR A 108 -14.47 33.24 47.62
CA THR A 108 -15.06 32.20 48.49
C THR A 108 -15.63 32.83 49.78
N PRO A 109 -16.47 32.09 50.53
CA PRO A 109 -16.12 31.93 51.95
C PRO A 109 -16.44 30.55 52.59
N VAL A 110 -15.50 30.14 53.45
CA VAL A 110 -15.64 29.36 54.71
C VAL A 110 -15.89 27.83 54.66
N ALA A 111 -15.07 27.14 55.47
CA ALA A 111 -14.88 25.71 55.56
C ALA A 111 -15.75 24.98 56.61
N ARG A 112 -15.75 23.65 56.51
CA ARG A 112 -15.91 22.71 57.64
C ARG A 112 -14.95 21.52 57.45
N GLN A 113 -14.52 20.88 58.53
CA GLN A 113 -13.29 20.10 58.63
C GLN A 113 -13.55 18.61 58.97
N GLU A 114 -12.52 17.76 58.76
CA GLU A 114 -12.41 16.31 59.08
C GLU A 114 -13.13 15.34 58.10
N ASN A 115 -12.58 14.16 57.72
CA ASN A 115 -11.38 13.44 58.15
C ASN A 115 -10.66 12.69 56.99
N ALA A 116 -9.44 12.21 57.20
CA ALA A 116 -8.51 11.79 56.14
C ALA A 116 -8.56 10.31 55.71
N ALA A 117 -8.22 10.06 54.44
CA ALA A 117 -7.65 8.81 53.94
C ALA A 117 -6.65 9.13 52.78
N ASN A 118 -5.62 8.30 52.62
CA ASN A 118 -4.42 8.61 51.81
C ASN A 118 -4.71 8.80 50.32
N ASP A 119 -4.18 9.89 49.75
CA ASP A 119 -4.15 10.11 48.30
C ASP A 119 -2.69 10.22 47.80
N TRP A 120 -2.41 9.71 46.60
CA TRP A 120 -1.04 9.61 46.07
C TRP A 120 -0.57 10.95 45.48
N SER A 121 0.44 11.57 46.10
CA SER A 121 1.05 12.79 45.56
C SER A 121 1.85 12.51 44.28
N VAL A 122 1.32 12.92 43.13
CA VAL A 122 2.13 13.10 41.92
C VAL A 122 3.02 14.32 42.12
N ALA A 123 4.32 14.19 41.92
CA ALA A 123 5.24 15.31 41.99
C ALA A 123 5.08 16.22 40.76
N ASP A 124 5.02 17.54 40.97
CA ASP A 124 5.02 18.52 39.89
C ASP A 124 6.26 18.35 39.00
N VAL A 125 6.05 17.90 37.77
CA VAL A 125 7.09 17.88 36.73
C VAL A 125 7.15 19.27 36.10
N PRO A 126 8.31 19.95 36.10
CA PRO A 126 8.41 21.25 35.44
C PRO A 126 8.28 21.10 33.92
N ASP A 127 7.43 21.94 33.31
CA ASP A 127 7.22 21.96 31.85
C ASP A 127 8.53 22.16 31.09
N PHE A 128 8.74 21.32 30.07
CA PHE A 128 9.94 21.36 29.23
C PHE A 128 9.90 22.54 28.26
N VAL A 129 10.57 23.63 28.61
CA VAL A 129 10.86 24.75 27.71
C VAL A 129 12.23 24.52 27.05
N PRO A 130 12.32 24.26 25.74
CA PRO A 130 13.61 24.09 25.07
C PRO A 130 14.37 25.43 25.01
N GLN A 131 15.39 25.58 25.85
CA GLN A 131 16.28 26.74 25.77
C GLN A 131 17.15 26.67 24.51
N THR A 132 17.22 27.79 23.81
CA THR A 132 18.16 28.00 22.70
C THR A 132 19.59 28.01 23.22
N PHE A 133 20.47 27.18 22.64
CA PHE A 133 21.90 27.18 22.95
C PHE A 133 22.54 28.52 22.58
N GLU A 134 22.99 29.29 23.59
CA GLU A 134 23.97 30.35 23.38
C GLU A 134 25.37 29.74 23.18
N SER A 135 26.10 30.25 22.19
CA SER A 135 27.48 29.87 21.91
C SER A 135 28.43 30.59 22.87
N VAL A 136 28.90 29.89 23.90
CA VAL A 136 29.92 30.42 24.82
C VAL A 136 31.31 30.36 24.17
N GLU A 137 32.01 31.49 24.13
CA GLU A 137 33.39 31.59 23.65
C GLU A 137 34.36 30.84 24.57
N MET A 138 35.26 30.06 23.98
CA MET A 138 36.20 29.23 24.72
C MET A 138 37.53 29.95 24.97
N THR A 139 37.71 30.57 26.14
CA THR A 139 39.03 31.02 26.61
C THR A 139 39.84 29.87 27.20
N GLN A 140 41.08 29.72 26.76
CA GLN A 140 42.03 28.68 27.21
C GLN A 140 42.39 28.82 28.70
N HIS A 141 42.48 27.70 29.44
CA HIS A 141 43.57 27.44 30.40
C HIS A 141 43.73 25.94 30.72
N ASN A 142 44.92 25.56 31.21
CA ASN A 142 45.42 24.18 31.32
C ASN A 142 45.29 23.61 32.77
N PRO A 143 45.28 22.27 33.01
CA PRO A 143 44.82 21.69 34.29
C PRO A 143 45.94 21.24 35.25
N LEU A 144 45.62 21.10 36.55
CA LEU A 144 46.45 20.44 37.57
C LEU A 144 45.61 19.65 38.61
N GLN A 145 45.89 18.33 38.65
CA GLN A 145 45.74 17.28 39.67
C GLN A 145 44.91 17.47 40.98
N GLY A 146 44.13 16.43 41.33
CA GLY A 146 43.66 16.14 42.71
C GLY A 146 42.51 15.11 42.77
N PRO A 147 42.63 13.95 43.44
CA PRO A 147 41.63 12.87 43.36
C PRO A 147 40.70 12.75 44.57
N ASN A 148 39.40 12.52 44.36
CA ASN A 148 38.59 11.70 45.27
C ASN A 148 37.34 11.13 44.57
N ASN A 149 36.90 9.93 44.97
CA ASN A 149 35.83 9.19 44.29
C ASN A 149 34.42 9.62 44.74
N SER A 150 33.51 9.74 43.77
CA SER A 150 32.05 9.64 43.95
C SER A 150 31.49 9.05 42.65
N PHE A 151 30.90 7.86 42.73
CA PHE A 151 30.51 7.08 41.54
C PHE A 151 29.01 7.28 41.25
N ASP A 152 28.70 8.03 40.18
CA ASP A 152 27.32 8.24 39.71
C ASP A 152 27.05 7.34 38.47
N PRO A 153 26.02 6.47 38.50
CA PRO A 153 25.73 5.56 37.39
C PRO A 153 25.23 6.21 36.09
N PHE A 154 24.92 7.51 36.05
CA PHE A 154 24.25 8.15 34.91
C PHE A 154 25.14 8.93 33.93
N LEU A 155 26.46 8.94 34.11
CA LEU A 155 27.40 9.63 33.20
C LEU A 155 28.15 8.66 32.28
N SER A 156 27.57 8.39 31.10
CA SER A 156 28.31 7.80 29.97
C SER A 156 29.13 8.87 29.25
N ASN A 157 30.45 8.65 29.13
CA ASN A 157 31.38 9.55 28.46
C ASN A 157 31.02 9.81 26.98
N ASN A 158 30.62 11.03 26.66
CA ASN A 158 30.58 11.51 25.28
C ASN A 158 32.01 11.76 24.78
N ASN A 159 32.60 10.77 24.11
CA ASN A 159 33.85 10.93 23.37
C ASN A 159 33.53 11.10 21.88
N PRO A 160 33.61 12.32 21.30
CA PRO A 160 33.20 12.57 19.92
C PRO A 160 34.22 12.01 18.91
N LEU A 161 34.03 10.75 18.51
CA LEU A 161 34.72 10.16 17.36
C LEU A 161 34.20 10.77 16.06
N ASN A 162 34.96 11.74 15.55
CA ASN A 162 34.74 12.45 14.30
C ASN A 162 34.85 11.52 13.06
N PRO A 163 33.82 11.43 12.18
CA PRO A 163 33.92 10.78 10.88
C PRO A 163 33.91 11.78 9.71
N SER A 164 34.77 12.81 9.75
CA SER A 164 35.01 13.67 8.60
C SER A 164 35.90 12.98 7.56
N ALA A 165 35.30 12.19 6.67
CA ALA A 165 35.93 11.66 5.46
C ALA A 165 35.00 11.85 4.26
N ASN A 166 35.20 12.97 3.55
CA ASN A 166 34.35 13.42 2.44
C ASN A 166 34.50 12.58 1.17
N LEU A 167 33.48 12.62 0.31
CA LEU A 167 33.73 12.77 -1.13
C LEU A 167 32.66 13.63 -1.83
N SER A 168 32.68 14.94 -1.54
CA SER A 168 32.08 15.95 -2.39
C SER A 168 32.98 16.22 -3.60
N GLN A 169 32.50 16.04 -4.82
CA GLN A 169 33.19 16.54 -6.02
C GLN A 169 32.69 17.94 -6.38
N GLN A 170 33.65 18.81 -6.70
CA GLN A 170 33.48 20.24 -6.81
C GLN A 170 32.80 20.64 -8.14
N LEU A 171 31.94 21.66 -8.06
CA LEU A 171 31.51 22.43 -9.23
C LEU A 171 32.22 23.79 -9.15
N HIS A 172 33.14 24.05 -10.06
CA HIS A 172 33.83 25.34 -10.14
C HIS A 172 32.86 26.43 -10.60
N GLN A 173 32.80 27.54 -9.88
CA GLN A 173 32.31 28.82 -10.41
C GLN A 173 33.38 29.89 -10.18
N THR A 174 33.62 30.65 -11.24
CA THR A 174 34.68 31.65 -11.37
C THR A 174 34.32 32.96 -10.68
N THR A 175 35.30 33.52 -9.99
CA THR A 175 35.23 34.80 -9.27
C THR A 175 34.93 35.98 -10.18
N PHE A 176 33.99 36.84 -9.75
CA PHE A 176 34.13 38.29 -9.91
C PHE A 176 33.74 38.95 -8.59
N HIS A 177 34.64 39.78 -8.06
CA HIS A 177 34.35 40.66 -6.95
C HIS A 177 33.75 41.96 -7.50
N ASP A 178 32.73 42.49 -6.84
CA ASP A 178 32.79 43.90 -6.46
C ASP A 178 32.03 44.15 -5.15
N ALA A 179 32.41 45.19 -4.43
CA ALA A 179 32.00 45.42 -3.05
C ALA A 179 31.08 46.65 -2.88
N ALA A 180 30.48 46.73 -1.69
CA ALA A 180 29.70 47.86 -1.15
C ALA A 180 28.28 48.07 -1.70
N GLN A 181 27.28 47.60 -0.94
CA GLN A 181 26.59 48.50 0.00
C GLN A 181 25.91 47.73 1.14
N LEU A 182 25.88 48.36 2.31
CA LEU A 182 25.36 47.81 3.56
C LEU A 182 23.97 48.39 3.82
N GLN A 183 22.96 47.56 4.12
CA GLN A 183 22.07 47.68 5.30
C GLN A 183 20.79 46.81 5.23
N SER A 184 20.48 46.19 6.38
CA SER A 184 19.13 45.82 6.86
C SER A 184 18.27 44.86 6.00
N GLY A 185 18.36 43.56 6.30
CA GLY A 185 17.44 42.55 5.78
C GLY A 185 17.84 41.15 6.25
N THR A 186 17.49 40.79 7.50
CA THR A 186 17.92 39.53 8.14
C THR A 186 17.51 38.29 7.34
N PHE A 187 18.50 37.45 7.03
CA PHE A 187 18.32 36.18 6.33
C PHE A 187 17.45 35.21 7.13
N TYR A 188 16.31 34.80 6.56
CA TYR A 188 15.86 33.42 6.76
C TYR A 188 16.76 32.53 5.92
N GLN A 189 17.88 32.10 6.51
CA GLN A 189 18.70 31.06 5.91
C GLN A 189 17.87 29.78 5.89
N SER A 190 17.51 29.31 4.68
CA SER A 190 16.78 28.05 4.50
C SER A 190 17.56 26.94 5.19
N GLN A 191 17.06 26.44 6.32
CA GLN A 191 17.55 25.18 6.87
C GLN A 191 17.46 24.14 5.75
N ASN A 192 18.57 23.43 5.51
CA ASN A 192 18.57 22.31 4.58
C ASN A 192 17.42 21.37 4.98
N ALA A 193 16.63 20.94 4.01
CA ALA A 193 15.44 20.11 4.22
C ALA A 193 15.84 18.68 4.61
N PHE A 194 16.45 18.55 5.80
CA PHE A 194 16.62 17.29 6.51
C PHE A 194 15.24 16.88 7.03
N GLN A 195 14.43 16.33 6.12
CA GLN A 195 13.28 15.55 6.53
C GLN A 195 13.83 14.44 7.44
N GLN A 196 13.53 14.55 8.74
CA GLN A 196 13.74 13.47 9.69
C GLN A 196 13.19 12.20 9.04
N PRO A 197 13.97 11.11 8.93
CA PRO A 197 13.49 9.89 8.31
C PRO A 197 12.19 9.50 9.02
N ALA A 198 11.12 9.29 8.26
CA ALA A 198 9.80 9.04 8.81
C ALA A 198 9.91 7.97 9.90
N GLN A 199 9.46 8.30 11.11
CA GLN A 199 9.74 7.49 12.29
C GLN A 199 8.86 6.24 12.32
N TYR A 200 9.11 5.29 11.42
CA TYR A 200 8.52 3.96 11.42
C TYR A 200 8.75 3.25 12.77
N HIS A 201 9.77 3.67 13.52
CA HIS A 201 10.08 3.28 14.90
C HIS A 201 9.04 3.67 15.95
N LEU A 202 8.08 4.59 15.67
CA LEU A 202 6.91 4.80 16.54
C LEU A 202 6.02 3.55 16.62
N TYR A 203 6.14 2.64 15.64
CA TYR A 203 5.62 1.28 15.66
C TYR A 203 6.77 0.28 15.53
N ALA A 204 7.81 0.45 16.35
CA ALA A 204 8.90 -0.53 16.45
C ALA A 204 8.33 -1.94 16.70
N PRO A 205 8.94 -2.99 16.11
CA PRO A 205 8.55 -4.34 16.46
C PRO A 205 8.81 -4.53 17.95
N ILE A 206 7.74 -4.80 18.70
CA ILE A 206 7.84 -5.26 20.09
C ILE A 206 8.71 -6.53 20.07
N GLY A 207 9.56 -6.67 21.10
CA GLY A 207 10.60 -7.70 21.15
C GLY A 207 10.10 -9.14 21.01
N PRO A 208 11.02 -10.13 20.90
CA PRO A 208 10.68 -11.51 20.58
C PRO A 208 9.58 -12.04 21.51
N HIS A 209 8.42 -12.30 20.92
CA HIS A 209 7.25 -12.80 21.63
C HIS A 209 7.43 -14.28 21.98
N ASN A 210 6.84 -14.71 23.10
CA ASN A 210 6.90 -16.12 23.48
C ASN A 210 6.13 -16.96 22.45
N SER A 211 6.84 -17.85 21.74
CA SER A 211 6.24 -18.78 20.78
C SER A 211 5.51 -19.96 21.45
N ASN A 212 5.76 -20.18 22.74
CA ASN A 212 5.13 -21.26 23.52
C ASN A 212 3.83 -20.76 24.17
N ILE A 213 2.86 -20.43 23.33
CA ILE A 213 1.48 -20.12 23.74
C ILE A 213 0.55 -21.29 23.42
N HIS A 214 -0.51 -21.47 24.19
CA HIS A 214 -1.50 -22.52 23.95
C HIS A 214 -2.34 -22.21 22.70
N GLY A 215 -2.94 -23.23 22.08
CA GLY A 215 -3.70 -23.07 20.82
C GLY A 215 -4.89 -22.09 20.87
N TYR A 216 -5.40 -21.77 22.06
CA TYR A 216 -6.44 -20.76 22.30
C TYR A 216 -5.88 -19.35 22.62
N GLN A 217 -4.61 -19.25 23.04
CA GLN A 217 -3.97 -17.97 23.36
C GLN A 217 -3.52 -17.27 22.09
N ARG A 218 -3.61 -15.94 22.05
CA ARG A 218 -3.14 -15.09 20.94
C ARG A 218 -2.38 -13.92 21.52
N ASN A 219 -1.35 -13.47 20.82
CA ASN A 219 -0.69 -12.22 21.15
C ASN A 219 -1.49 -11.05 20.55
N VAL A 220 -1.34 -9.85 21.13
CA VAL A 220 -1.99 -8.62 20.65
C VAL A 220 -1.74 -8.35 19.16
N HIS A 221 -0.54 -8.66 18.65
CA HIS A 221 -0.19 -8.46 17.23
C HIS A 221 -0.89 -9.46 16.28
N ASP A 222 -1.38 -10.60 16.77
CA ASP A 222 -2.09 -11.59 15.94
C ASP A 222 -3.46 -11.09 15.48
N PHE A 223 -4.00 -10.06 16.13
CA PHE A 223 -5.27 -9.42 15.75
C PHE A 223 -5.12 -8.34 14.66
N PHE A 224 -3.91 -7.90 14.33
CA PHE A 224 -3.65 -6.78 13.42
C PHE A 224 -2.72 -7.14 12.25
N ILE A 225 -2.74 -6.30 11.19
CA ILE A 225 -1.85 -6.42 10.03
C ILE A 225 -0.38 -6.71 10.40
N PRO A 226 0.31 -7.71 9.78
CA PRO A 226 1.67 -8.08 10.16
C PRO A 226 2.66 -6.94 9.94
N ASN A 227 3.64 -6.82 10.83
CA ASN A 227 4.60 -5.72 10.83
C ASN A 227 5.31 -5.52 9.47
N ASP A 228 5.79 -6.59 8.83
CA ASP A 228 6.45 -6.50 7.51
C ASP A 228 5.55 -5.88 6.43
N LEU A 229 4.27 -6.26 6.39
CA LEU A 229 3.31 -5.74 5.42
C LEU A 229 2.92 -4.30 5.76
N ARG A 230 2.69 -4.00 7.04
CA ARG A 230 2.42 -2.65 7.54
C ARG A 230 3.55 -1.70 7.19
N GLU A 231 4.79 -2.10 7.44
CA GLU A 231 5.99 -1.29 7.19
C GLU A 231 6.23 -1.07 5.68
N ASP A 232 6.04 -2.09 4.84
CA ASP A 232 6.11 -1.95 3.37
C ASP A 232 5.05 -0.96 2.84
N LEU A 233 3.80 -1.06 3.31
CA LEU A 233 2.72 -0.14 2.93
C LEU A 233 2.99 1.29 3.41
N GLN A 234 3.45 1.47 4.65
CA GLN A 234 3.82 2.79 5.20
C GLN A 234 4.99 3.41 4.43
N LYS A 235 6.07 2.65 4.17
CA LYS A 235 7.22 3.10 3.37
C LYS A 235 6.81 3.53 1.96
N LYS A 236 5.93 2.76 1.31
CA LYS A 236 5.38 3.10 -0.03
C LYS A 236 4.52 4.35 -0.01
N SER A 237 3.70 4.53 1.03
CA SER A 237 2.91 5.76 1.23
C SER A 237 3.81 6.99 1.39
N THR A 238 4.80 6.93 2.28
CA THR A 238 5.78 8.01 2.49
C THR A 238 6.55 8.36 1.21
N ALA A 239 7.04 7.37 0.46
CA ALA A 239 7.73 7.60 -0.82
C ALA A 239 6.81 8.25 -1.88
N THR A 240 5.52 7.91 -1.87
CA THR A 240 4.52 8.51 -2.77
C THR A 240 4.24 9.97 -2.40
N LEU A 241 4.11 10.27 -1.10
CA LEU A 241 3.84 11.61 -0.58
C LEU A 241 5.08 12.51 -0.48
N GLN A 242 6.29 11.98 -0.67
CA GLN A 242 7.53 12.76 -0.64
C GLN A 242 7.48 13.93 -1.63
N THR A 243 7.88 15.12 -1.19
CA THR A 243 8.01 16.33 -2.03
C THR A 243 9.34 17.02 -1.76
N LEU A 244 9.77 17.89 -2.69
CA LEU A 244 10.98 18.70 -2.57
C LEU A 244 10.60 20.20 -2.67
N PRO A 245 10.31 20.88 -1.54
CA PRO A 245 9.86 22.26 -1.55
C PRO A 245 10.86 23.26 -2.16
N SER A 246 12.15 23.08 -1.87
CA SER A 246 13.24 23.95 -2.33
C SER A 246 14.02 23.33 -3.50
N SER A 247 13.30 22.83 -4.51
CA SER A 247 13.90 22.16 -5.67
C SER A 247 14.35 23.16 -6.76
N GLN A 248 15.47 22.87 -7.42
CA GLN A 248 15.90 23.58 -8.65
C GLN A 248 15.21 23.05 -9.92
N LEU A 249 14.36 22.03 -9.80
CA LEU A 249 13.58 21.51 -10.93
C LEU A 249 12.45 22.49 -11.30
N PRO A 250 11.97 22.48 -12.56
CA PRO A 250 10.78 23.22 -12.95
C PRO A 250 9.59 22.91 -12.03
N ALA A 251 8.91 23.95 -11.55
CA ALA A 251 7.78 23.81 -10.63
C ALA A 251 6.62 23.00 -11.22
N GLN A 252 6.40 23.13 -12.53
CA GLN A 252 5.37 22.43 -13.29
C GLN A 252 5.89 22.12 -14.70
N ILE A 253 5.49 20.97 -15.26
CA ILE A 253 5.75 20.53 -16.64
C ILE A 253 4.44 20.01 -17.21
N GLU A 254 3.89 20.67 -18.23
CA GLU A 254 2.55 20.40 -18.75
C GLU A 254 1.51 20.40 -17.60
N ASN A 255 0.96 19.23 -17.27
CA ASN A 255 -0.05 19.04 -16.24
C ASN A 255 0.54 18.37 -14.98
N TYR A 256 1.86 18.31 -14.84
CA TYR A 256 2.55 17.60 -13.76
C TYR A 256 3.38 18.56 -12.90
N HIS A 257 3.32 18.43 -11.58
CA HIS A 257 4.04 19.27 -10.62
C HIS A 257 4.69 18.44 -9.50
N SER A 258 5.38 19.13 -8.58
CA SER A 258 6.03 18.52 -7.41
C SER A 258 7.03 17.41 -7.79
N LEU A 259 7.91 17.68 -8.77
CA LEU A 259 8.87 16.71 -9.28
C LEU A 259 9.90 16.30 -8.21
N VAL A 260 10.08 14.99 -8.05
CA VAL A 260 11.08 14.36 -7.18
C VAL A 260 11.91 13.38 -8.00
N PRO A 261 13.24 13.55 -8.14
CA PRO A 261 14.10 12.57 -8.82
C PRO A 261 14.04 11.19 -8.18
N LEU A 262 14.03 10.14 -9.00
CA LEU A 262 14.02 8.75 -8.55
C LEU A 262 15.37 8.04 -8.73
N ASP A 263 16.26 8.59 -9.57
CA ASP A 263 17.59 8.02 -9.82
C ASP A 263 18.54 8.30 -8.64
N THR A 264 18.88 7.25 -7.88
CA THR A 264 19.77 7.32 -6.71
C THR A 264 21.26 7.42 -7.08
N HIS A 265 21.63 6.97 -8.27
CA HIS A 265 23.00 7.05 -8.78
C HIS A 265 23.08 8.01 -9.97
N ASN A 266 23.47 9.25 -9.69
CA ASN A 266 23.83 10.29 -10.68
C ASN A 266 25.09 9.96 -11.52
N GLN A 267 25.50 8.69 -11.61
CA GLN A 267 26.63 8.30 -12.45
C GLN A 267 26.24 8.43 -13.91
N ARG A 268 26.96 9.30 -14.64
CA ARG A 268 26.84 9.54 -16.09
C ARG A 268 27.31 8.35 -16.94
N SER A 269 27.09 7.11 -16.48
CA SER A 269 27.72 5.90 -17.00
C SER A 269 26.67 4.89 -17.49
N LYS A 270 26.51 4.89 -18.81
CA LYS A 270 25.59 4.13 -19.70
C LYS A 270 24.39 4.94 -20.17
N LEU A 271 24.49 5.42 -21.42
CA LEU A 271 23.41 6.01 -22.19
C LEU A 271 22.23 5.04 -22.24
N ALA A 272 21.10 5.46 -21.71
CA ALA A 272 19.88 4.70 -21.71
C ALA A 272 19.14 4.99 -23.02
N PHE A 273 18.88 3.96 -23.83
CA PHE A 273 18.26 4.13 -25.14
C PHE A 273 19.05 5.08 -26.07
N ASP A 274 20.39 5.05 -25.96
CA ASP A 274 21.35 5.93 -26.65
C ASP A 274 21.38 7.41 -26.17
N PHE A 275 20.60 7.79 -25.14
CA PHE A 275 20.51 9.16 -24.61
C PHE A 275 20.71 9.25 -23.07
N PRO A 276 21.07 10.43 -22.52
CA PRO A 276 20.95 10.69 -21.09
C PRO A 276 19.47 10.66 -20.68
N THR A 277 19.11 9.80 -19.72
CA THR A 277 17.73 9.60 -19.26
C THR A 277 17.64 9.89 -17.76
N TYR A 278 16.56 10.55 -17.35
CA TYR A 278 16.25 10.88 -15.96
C TYR A 278 14.83 10.42 -15.60
N LEU A 279 14.61 10.01 -14.36
CA LEU A 279 13.32 9.60 -13.82
C LEU A 279 12.88 10.54 -12.70
N TYR A 280 11.62 10.99 -12.78
CA TYR A 280 10.98 11.82 -11.77
C TYR A 280 9.63 11.21 -11.35
N LYS A 281 9.32 11.21 -10.06
CA LYS A 281 7.94 11.14 -9.56
C LYS A 281 7.33 12.54 -9.71
N ALA A 282 6.13 12.64 -10.25
CA ALA A 282 5.36 13.90 -10.25
C ALA A 282 3.88 13.63 -9.93
N GLN A 283 3.17 14.66 -9.49
CA GLN A 283 1.72 14.62 -9.30
C GLN A 283 1.00 15.27 -10.49
N SER A 284 -0.08 14.66 -10.94
CA SER A 284 -0.94 15.18 -12.02
C SER A 284 -1.97 16.17 -11.49
N SER A 285 -2.05 17.35 -12.10
CA SER A 285 -3.06 18.37 -11.81
C SER A 285 -4.47 17.99 -12.28
N LYS A 286 -4.63 16.94 -13.11
CA LYS A 286 -5.93 16.56 -13.69
C LYS A 286 -6.77 15.68 -12.78
N ASP A 287 -6.11 14.80 -12.03
CA ASP A 287 -6.73 13.72 -11.26
C ASP A 287 -6.06 13.47 -9.89
N GLY A 288 -5.01 14.23 -9.56
CA GLY A 288 -4.29 14.13 -8.29
C GLY A 288 -3.37 12.92 -8.16
N ASN A 289 -3.33 12.03 -9.16
CA ASN A 289 -2.56 10.80 -9.14
C ASN A 289 -1.04 11.05 -9.33
N TYR A 290 -0.24 10.09 -8.88
CA TYR A 290 1.22 10.13 -9.01
C TYR A 290 1.70 9.29 -10.20
N TYR A 291 2.61 9.88 -10.97
CA TYR A 291 3.15 9.30 -12.20
C TYR A 291 4.67 9.31 -12.22
N CYS A 292 5.24 8.40 -13.01
CA CYS A 292 6.66 8.37 -13.31
C CYS A 292 6.89 9.07 -14.66
N LEU A 293 7.64 10.17 -14.63
CA LEU A 293 8.05 10.93 -15.81
C LEU A 293 9.48 10.53 -16.16
N ARG A 294 9.64 9.79 -17.26
CA ARG A 294 10.96 9.52 -17.84
C ARG A 294 11.30 10.58 -18.86
N ARG A 295 12.30 11.40 -18.56
CA ARG A 295 12.88 12.41 -19.45
C ARG A 295 14.05 11.82 -20.23
N ILE A 296 14.07 12.07 -21.53
CA ILE A 296 15.16 11.76 -22.45
C ILE A 296 15.74 13.10 -22.91
N SER A 297 16.93 13.42 -22.40
CA SER A 297 17.59 14.73 -22.59
C SER A 297 18.31 14.78 -23.94
N GLY A 298 18.31 15.96 -24.57
CA GLY A 298 18.92 16.19 -25.88
C GLY A 298 18.19 15.56 -27.07
N PHE A 299 17.06 14.89 -26.89
CA PHE A 299 16.28 14.32 -27.99
C PHE A 299 15.45 15.40 -28.70
N ARG A 300 15.73 15.61 -29.98
CA ARG A 300 14.93 16.47 -30.86
C ARG A 300 14.03 15.62 -31.76
N LEU A 301 12.72 15.63 -31.48
CA LEU A 301 11.73 15.01 -32.36
C LEU A 301 11.76 15.68 -33.74
N THR A 302 11.98 14.89 -34.78
CA THR A 302 12.00 15.32 -36.19
C THR A 302 10.72 14.96 -36.93
N ASP A 303 10.07 13.86 -36.54
CA ASP A 303 8.82 13.37 -37.15
C ASP A 303 7.75 13.17 -36.07
N GLU A 304 6.62 13.87 -36.20
CA GLU A 304 5.48 13.69 -35.29
C GLU A 304 4.83 12.31 -35.38
N ARG A 305 5.01 11.57 -36.47
CA ARG A 305 4.51 10.20 -36.59
C ARG A 305 5.19 9.28 -35.59
N ALA A 306 6.46 9.55 -35.24
CA ALA A 306 7.20 8.81 -34.23
C ALA A 306 6.49 8.87 -32.86
N ILE A 307 6.14 10.06 -32.36
CA ILE A 307 5.47 10.18 -31.06
C ILE A 307 4.02 9.67 -31.08
N LYS A 308 3.35 9.69 -32.25
CA LYS A 308 2.01 9.11 -32.44
C LYS A 308 1.99 7.59 -32.24
N THR A 309 3.11 6.87 -32.37
CA THR A 309 3.19 5.42 -32.07
C THR A 309 2.80 5.06 -30.64
N VAL A 310 3.01 5.98 -29.69
CA VAL A 310 2.68 5.78 -28.26
C VAL A 310 1.18 5.57 -28.04
N GLN A 311 0.32 6.05 -28.94
CA GLN A 311 -1.13 5.82 -28.86
C GLN A 311 -1.51 4.33 -28.93
N ASN A 312 -0.74 3.52 -29.66
CA ASN A 312 -0.94 2.06 -29.71
C ASN A 312 -0.73 1.43 -28.33
N TRP A 313 0.26 1.92 -27.58
CA TRP A 313 0.62 1.48 -26.25
C TRP A 313 -0.38 1.91 -25.16
N LYS A 314 -1.01 3.08 -25.27
CA LYS A 314 -2.04 3.54 -24.30
C LYS A 314 -3.20 2.55 -24.15
N SER A 315 -3.49 1.78 -25.20
CA SER A 315 -4.54 0.76 -25.17
C SER A 315 -4.11 -0.57 -24.48
N LEU A 316 -2.82 -0.79 -24.24
CA LEU A 316 -2.27 -2.04 -23.70
C LEU A 316 -2.44 -2.09 -22.17
N VAL A 317 -3.36 -2.94 -21.71
CA VAL A 317 -3.57 -3.22 -20.29
C VAL A 317 -3.00 -4.60 -19.97
N ASN A 318 -1.94 -4.67 -19.16
CA ASN A 318 -1.34 -5.93 -18.72
C ASN A 318 -0.70 -5.80 -17.33
N ALA A 319 -0.84 -6.83 -16.50
CA ALA A 319 -0.36 -6.84 -15.11
C ALA A 319 1.18 -6.80 -14.96
N ASN A 320 1.92 -7.10 -16.03
CA ASN A 320 3.37 -7.23 -16.09
C ASN A 320 4.04 -6.25 -17.07
N VAL A 321 3.33 -5.21 -17.51
CA VAL A 321 3.86 -4.05 -18.24
C VAL A 321 3.52 -2.81 -17.42
N VAL A 322 4.45 -1.86 -17.27
CA VAL A 322 4.14 -0.56 -16.67
C VAL A 322 3.32 0.24 -17.69
N ALA A 323 2.10 0.67 -17.32
CA ALA A 323 1.20 1.33 -18.27
C ALA A 323 1.76 2.68 -18.72
N ILE A 324 1.55 3.03 -19.99
CA ILE A 324 2.01 4.28 -20.61
C ILE A 324 0.80 5.18 -20.83
N HIS A 325 0.81 6.33 -20.18
CA HIS A 325 -0.30 7.29 -20.19
C HIS A 325 -0.12 8.38 -21.23
N ASP A 326 1.11 8.87 -21.42
CA ASP A 326 1.38 9.94 -22.37
C ASP A 326 2.84 10.01 -22.83
N ALA A 327 3.06 10.72 -23.94
CA ALA A 327 4.40 11.15 -24.34
C ALA A 327 4.34 12.52 -25.01
N PHE A 328 5.24 13.41 -24.64
CA PHE A 328 5.30 14.79 -25.15
C PHE A 328 6.74 15.31 -25.17
N THR A 329 7.02 16.32 -26.00
CA THR A 329 8.30 17.03 -25.99
C THR A 329 8.19 18.33 -25.21
N SER A 330 9.23 18.72 -24.47
CA SER A 330 9.27 20.01 -23.78
C SER A 330 10.68 20.60 -23.80
N ARG A 331 10.78 21.93 -23.60
CA ARG A 331 12.04 22.68 -23.47
C ARG A 331 12.26 23.30 -22.10
N ILE A 332 11.43 22.95 -21.13
CA ILE A 332 11.40 23.61 -19.81
C ILE A 332 12.66 23.37 -18.96
N PHE A 333 13.48 22.37 -19.30
CA PHE A 333 14.80 22.14 -18.70
C PHE A 333 15.96 22.81 -19.47
N GLY A 334 15.67 23.68 -20.44
CA GLY A 334 16.68 24.39 -21.24
C GLY A 334 17.23 23.60 -22.45
N ASP A 335 16.89 22.32 -22.60
CA ASP A 335 17.24 21.47 -23.74
C ASP A 335 16.00 20.99 -24.51
N SER A 336 16.17 20.37 -25.68
CA SER A 336 15.07 19.60 -26.28
C SER A 336 14.98 18.25 -25.57
N SER A 337 13.89 18.03 -24.82
CA SER A 337 13.65 16.80 -24.07
C SER A 337 12.36 16.11 -24.53
N LEU A 338 12.40 14.78 -24.59
CA LEU A 338 11.22 13.92 -24.77
C LEU A 338 10.83 13.31 -23.43
N PHE A 339 9.54 13.31 -23.10
CA PHE A 339 8.98 12.74 -21.88
C PHE A 339 8.07 11.57 -22.20
N PHE A 340 8.16 10.52 -21.38
CA PHE A 340 7.17 9.46 -21.28
C PHE A 340 6.57 9.47 -19.88
N VAL A 341 5.24 9.41 -19.80
CA VAL A 341 4.50 9.33 -18.54
C VAL A 341 4.00 7.90 -18.38
N THR A 342 4.41 7.25 -17.29
CA THR A 342 4.01 5.88 -16.96
C THR A 342 3.46 5.79 -15.54
N ASP A 343 2.84 4.67 -15.18
CA ASP A 343 2.47 4.38 -13.80
C ASP A 343 3.65 4.60 -12.84
N TYR A 344 3.38 5.22 -11.68
CA TYR A 344 4.31 5.24 -10.57
C TYR A 344 4.14 3.98 -9.70
N HIS A 345 5.25 3.31 -9.40
CA HIS A 345 5.28 2.18 -8.48
C HIS A 345 6.28 2.50 -7.35
N PRO A 346 5.82 2.89 -6.15
CA PRO A 346 6.70 3.38 -5.09
C PRO A 346 7.71 2.32 -4.63
N LEU A 347 8.94 2.78 -4.39
CA LEU A 347 10.07 1.97 -3.92
C LEU A 347 10.43 0.76 -4.81
N SER A 348 10.03 0.80 -6.08
CA SER A 348 10.43 -0.20 -7.08
C SER A 348 11.93 -0.18 -7.29
N LYS A 349 12.51 -1.36 -7.52
CA LYS A 349 13.92 -1.55 -7.87
C LYS A 349 14.03 -2.24 -9.22
N THR A 350 15.09 -1.98 -9.98
CA THR A 350 15.37 -2.84 -11.14
C THR A 350 15.80 -4.23 -10.69
N LEU A 351 15.60 -5.27 -11.52
CA LEU A 351 16.17 -6.59 -11.24
C LEU A 351 17.70 -6.53 -11.14
N SER A 352 18.34 -5.61 -11.85
CA SER A 352 19.77 -5.32 -11.72
C SER A 352 20.15 -4.82 -10.33
N GLU A 353 19.45 -3.83 -9.78
CA GLU A 353 19.67 -3.36 -8.39
C GLU A 353 19.39 -4.45 -7.36
N HIS A 354 18.40 -5.29 -7.60
CA HIS A 354 17.99 -6.33 -6.65
C HIS A 354 18.98 -7.50 -6.60
N HIS A 355 19.46 -7.99 -7.75
CA HIS A 355 20.27 -9.21 -7.83
C HIS A 355 21.76 -8.96 -8.08
N PHE A 356 22.13 -7.91 -8.81
CA PHE A 356 23.53 -7.54 -9.10
C PHE A 356 24.02 -6.31 -8.32
N GLY A 357 23.12 -5.62 -7.63
CA GLY A 357 23.45 -4.42 -6.87
C GLY A 357 24.41 -4.71 -5.73
N THR A 358 25.45 -3.89 -5.61
CA THR A 358 26.40 -3.91 -4.49
C THR A 358 25.72 -3.42 -3.21
N SER A 359 24.92 -4.28 -2.57
CA SER A 359 24.26 -4.01 -1.29
C SER A 359 25.30 -3.83 -0.18
N ASN A 360 25.70 -2.58 0.07
CA ASN A 360 26.41 -2.02 1.23
C ASN A 360 27.63 -2.80 1.75
N LEU A 361 28.79 -2.12 1.87
CA LEU A 361 30.06 -2.67 2.35
C LEU A 361 30.04 -3.37 3.73
N PHE A 362 28.96 -3.25 4.50
CA PHE A 362 28.75 -3.91 5.80
C PHE A 362 27.89 -5.18 5.75
N LYS A 363 27.21 -5.49 4.63
CA LYS A 363 26.55 -6.79 4.46
C LYS A 363 27.54 -7.81 3.91
N SER A 364 28.20 -8.46 4.89
CA SER A 364 29.13 -9.57 4.77
C SER A 364 29.05 -10.39 3.47
N ARG A 365 30.24 -10.58 2.92
CA ARG A 365 30.84 -11.53 1.94
C ARG A 365 30.16 -12.90 1.65
N GLN A 366 29.00 -13.22 2.22
CA GLN A 366 28.30 -14.50 2.05
C GLN A 366 26.92 -14.40 1.35
N GLN A 367 26.23 -13.25 1.33
CA GLN A 367 24.90 -13.16 0.68
C GLN A 367 24.91 -12.83 -0.82
N ASN A 368 25.92 -12.12 -1.33
CA ASN A 368 25.95 -11.68 -2.75
C ASN A 368 26.19 -12.82 -3.77
N ASN A 369 26.36 -14.07 -3.31
CA ASN A 369 26.51 -15.27 -4.13
C ASN A 369 25.34 -16.26 -3.99
N ALA A 370 24.25 -15.90 -3.32
CA ALA A 370 23.06 -16.75 -3.27
C ALA A 370 22.38 -16.77 -4.65
N ASN A 371 22.51 -17.87 -5.39
CA ASN A 371 21.78 -18.07 -6.64
C ASN A 371 20.28 -17.90 -6.44
N ILE A 372 19.60 -17.32 -7.42
CA ILE A 372 18.15 -17.11 -7.39
C ILE A 372 17.45 -18.48 -7.30
N PRO A 373 16.52 -18.70 -6.35
CA PRO A 373 15.78 -19.96 -6.30
C PRO A 373 14.99 -20.22 -7.58
N GLU A 374 14.95 -21.46 -8.06
CA GLU A 374 14.36 -21.80 -9.37
C GLU A 374 12.90 -21.34 -9.50
N GLN A 375 12.11 -21.49 -8.43
CA GLN A 375 10.71 -21.03 -8.36
C GLN A 375 10.58 -19.51 -8.58
N VAL A 376 11.56 -18.71 -8.15
CA VAL A 376 11.60 -17.26 -8.35
C VAL A 376 11.94 -16.94 -9.81
N LEU A 377 12.88 -17.68 -10.41
CA LEU A 377 13.24 -17.52 -11.82
C LEU A 377 12.07 -17.92 -12.75
N TRP A 378 11.37 -19.00 -12.45
CA TRP A 378 10.12 -19.39 -13.14
C TRP A 378 9.03 -18.32 -12.99
N SER A 379 8.83 -17.78 -11.79
CA SER A 379 7.87 -16.70 -11.54
C SER A 379 8.16 -15.46 -12.42
N TYR A 380 9.44 -15.08 -12.59
CA TYR A 380 9.81 -14.01 -13.52
C TYR A 380 9.57 -14.40 -14.98
N ALA A 381 9.93 -15.62 -15.38
CA ALA A 381 9.73 -16.10 -16.76
C ALA A 381 8.25 -16.07 -17.17
N ILE A 382 7.35 -16.55 -16.32
CA ILE A 382 5.90 -16.60 -16.59
C ILE A 382 5.31 -15.19 -16.66
N GLN A 383 5.73 -14.28 -15.77
CA GLN A 383 5.28 -12.89 -15.77
C GLN A 383 5.76 -12.12 -17.02
N ILE A 384 7.00 -12.34 -17.46
CA ILE A 384 7.52 -11.71 -18.68
C ILE A 384 6.87 -12.33 -19.92
N ALA A 385 6.62 -13.64 -19.94
CA ALA A 385 5.87 -14.28 -21.03
C ALA A 385 4.44 -13.73 -21.15
N ASN A 386 3.76 -13.48 -20.02
CA ASN A 386 2.44 -12.81 -19.99
C ASN A 386 2.50 -11.38 -20.56
N ALA A 387 3.54 -10.61 -20.24
CA ALA A 387 3.76 -9.29 -20.82
C ALA A 387 3.97 -9.37 -22.35
N LEU A 388 4.87 -10.24 -22.81
CA LEU A 388 5.18 -10.42 -24.23
C LEU A 388 3.97 -10.92 -25.03
N LYS A 389 3.14 -11.81 -24.47
CA LYS A 389 1.89 -12.23 -25.12
C LYS A 389 0.97 -11.06 -25.41
N ALA A 390 0.79 -10.16 -24.44
CA ALA A 390 -0.07 -8.99 -24.59
C ALA A 390 0.52 -7.95 -25.59
N ILE A 391 1.84 -7.77 -25.59
CA ILE A 391 2.55 -6.87 -26.52
C ILE A 391 2.49 -7.42 -27.96
N HIS A 392 2.94 -8.66 -28.17
CA HIS A 392 3.00 -9.30 -29.49
C HIS A 392 1.60 -9.52 -30.07
N GLY A 393 0.59 -9.79 -29.23
CA GLY A 393 -0.81 -9.89 -29.62
C GLY A 393 -1.42 -8.59 -30.16
N LYS A 394 -0.78 -7.44 -29.93
CA LYS A 394 -1.12 -6.14 -30.55
C LYS A 394 -0.25 -5.77 -31.75
N GLY A 395 0.63 -6.67 -32.21
CA GLY A 395 1.59 -6.39 -33.27
C GLY A 395 2.74 -5.46 -32.84
N LEU A 396 2.91 -5.24 -31.53
CA LEU A 396 4.00 -4.46 -30.94
C LEU A 396 5.18 -5.38 -30.57
N ALA A 397 6.31 -4.78 -30.22
CA ALA A 397 7.49 -5.45 -29.66
C ALA A 397 7.97 -4.68 -28.41
N ALA A 398 8.54 -5.37 -27.42
CA ALA A 398 9.02 -4.74 -26.20
C ALA A 398 10.34 -3.96 -26.44
N ARG A 399 11.18 -4.46 -27.36
CA ARG A 399 12.47 -3.94 -27.86
C ARG A 399 13.58 -3.77 -26.84
N VAL A 400 13.28 -3.74 -25.55
CA VAL A 400 14.27 -3.61 -24.46
C VAL A 400 13.86 -4.52 -23.30
N ILE A 401 14.56 -5.64 -23.18
CA ILE A 401 14.32 -6.66 -22.15
C ILE A 401 15.65 -7.00 -21.50
N ASP A 402 15.97 -6.30 -20.42
CA ASP A 402 17.23 -6.47 -19.69
C ASP A 402 17.03 -6.21 -18.18
N PRO A 403 17.97 -6.64 -17.32
CA PRO A 403 17.83 -6.52 -15.86
C PRO A 403 17.62 -5.09 -15.35
N THR A 404 18.08 -4.06 -16.07
CA THR A 404 17.92 -2.63 -15.72
C THR A 404 16.55 -2.06 -16.13
N ARG A 405 15.74 -2.83 -16.86
CA ARG A 405 14.44 -2.42 -17.41
C ARG A 405 13.27 -3.26 -16.94
N VAL A 406 13.52 -4.33 -16.19
CA VAL A 406 12.48 -5.06 -15.46
C VAL A 406 12.42 -4.55 -14.02
N LEU A 407 11.29 -3.97 -13.62
CA LEU A 407 11.06 -3.49 -12.26
C LEU A 407 10.50 -4.59 -11.37
N LEU A 408 11.10 -4.78 -10.20
CA LEU A 408 10.51 -5.47 -9.07
C LEU A 408 9.71 -4.45 -8.25
N THR A 409 8.41 -4.71 -8.12
CA THR A 409 7.38 -3.76 -7.64
C THR A 409 6.65 -4.26 -6.38
N GLY A 410 7.03 -5.45 -5.92
CA GLY A 410 6.48 -6.20 -4.79
C GLY A 410 7.17 -7.56 -4.72
N LYS A 411 6.86 -8.38 -3.71
CA LYS A 411 7.48 -9.70 -3.51
C LYS A 411 7.29 -10.56 -4.77
N ASN A 412 8.39 -10.87 -5.46
CA ASN A 412 8.45 -11.59 -6.74
C ASN A 412 7.56 -11.01 -7.88
N ARG A 413 7.09 -9.76 -7.78
CA ARG A 413 6.18 -9.15 -8.77
C ARG A 413 6.96 -8.25 -9.74
N VAL A 414 7.09 -8.69 -10.99
CA VAL A 414 7.88 -8.00 -12.02
C VAL A 414 7.01 -7.33 -13.10
N ARG A 415 7.52 -6.21 -13.62
CA ARG A 415 6.91 -5.46 -14.73
C ARG A 415 7.98 -4.96 -15.71
N LEU A 416 7.72 -5.09 -17.02
CA LEU A 416 8.54 -4.48 -18.07
C LEU A 416 8.35 -2.95 -18.05
N ASN A 417 9.45 -2.21 -18.01
CA ASN A 417 9.50 -0.74 -18.02
C ASN A 417 10.33 -0.26 -19.24
N GLY A 418 10.00 0.89 -19.79
CA GLY A 418 10.69 1.47 -20.94
C GLY A 418 10.22 0.98 -22.31
N CYS A 419 9.07 0.30 -22.36
CA CYS A 419 8.33 0.04 -23.59
C CYS A 419 7.95 1.36 -24.32
N ALA A 420 7.63 1.28 -25.60
CA ALA A 420 7.38 2.42 -26.53
C ALA A 420 8.56 3.38 -26.77
N ILE A 421 9.55 3.48 -25.88
CA ILE A 421 10.66 4.45 -25.99
C ILE A 421 11.42 4.27 -27.31
N MET A 422 11.80 3.01 -27.60
CA MET A 422 12.52 2.68 -28.83
C MET A 422 11.67 2.84 -30.09
N ASP A 423 10.35 2.83 -29.99
CA ASP A 423 9.45 3.08 -31.13
C ASP A 423 9.43 4.54 -31.54
N VAL A 424 9.67 5.45 -30.59
CA VAL A 424 9.83 6.90 -30.89
C VAL A 424 11.27 7.22 -31.29
N ILE A 425 12.27 6.70 -30.58
CA ILE A 425 13.69 7.01 -30.85
C ILE A 425 14.18 6.37 -32.16
N ARG A 426 13.74 5.13 -32.45
CA ARG A 426 14.14 4.34 -33.62
C ARG A 426 12.92 4.04 -34.49
N PHE A 427 12.14 5.09 -34.78
CA PHE A 427 10.88 5.02 -35.53
C PHE A 427 11.05 4.55 -36.98
N ASP A 428 12.05 5.09 -37.69
CA ASP A 428 12.28 4.86 -39.13
C ASP A 428 13.42 3.85 -39.38
N GLN A 429 13.68 2.95 -38.42
CA GLN A 429 14.58 1.83 -38.67
C GLN A 429 13.82 0.74 -39.44
N ASN A 430 14.36 0.34 -40.58
CA ASN A 430 13.75 -0.53 -41.58
C ASN A 430 13.67 -2.02 -41.15
N THR A 431 13.50 -2.26 -39.85
CA THR A 431 13.37 -3.58 -39.21
C THR A 431 11.90 -3.97 -39.14
N THR A 432 11.58 -5.20 -39.54
CA THR A 432 10.20 -5.66 -39.53
C THR A 432 9.68 -5.90 -38.10
N PRO A 433 8.37 -5.73 -37.84
CA PRO A 433 7.77 -6.12 -36.57
C PRO A 433 7.89 -7.61 -36.24
N ALA A 434 8.19 -8.48 -37.22
CA ALA A 434 8.50 -9.88 -36.97
C ALA A 434 9.90 -10.06 -36.35
N GLU A 435 10.92 -9.43 -36.92
CA GLU A 435 12.29 -9.46 -36.40
C GLU A 435 12.38 -8.86 -35.00
N LEU A 436 11.68 -7.75 -34.73
CA LEU A 436 11.65 -7.15 -33.39
C LEU A 436 11.04 -8.09 -32.34
N ARG A 437 9.98 -8.82 -32.68
CA ARG A 437 9.36 -9.81 -31.77
C ARG A 437 10.23 -11.06 -31.59
N LEU A 438 10.98 -11.48 -32.61
CA LEU A 438 11.93 -12.58 -32.49
C LEU A 438 13.16 -12.16 -31.64
N ARG A 439 13.57 -10.89 -31.74
CA ARG A 439 14.60 -10.29 -30.88
C ARG A 439 14.17 -10.23 -29.41
N ASP A 440 12.92 -9.84 -29.12
CA ASP A 440 12.35 -9.88 -27.77
C ASP A 440 12.51 -11.28 -27.12
N LEU A 441 12.25 -12.35 -27.87
CA LEU A 441 12.40 -13.72 -27.35
C LEU A 441 13.85 -14.06 -27.00
N GLN A 442 14.82 -13.61 -27.81
CA GLN A 442 16.24 -13.79 -27.50
C GLN A 442 16.67 -12.98 -26.27
N ASP A 443 16.31 -11.70 -26.21
CA ASP A 443 16.70 -10.82 -25.09
C ASP A 443 16.04 -11.26 -23.78
N PHE A 444 14.81 -11.79 -23.83
CA PHE A 444 14.18 -12.49 -22.71
C PHE A 444 14.97 -13.73 -22.26
N GLY A 445 15.50 -14.52 -23.20
CA GLY A 445 16.40 -15.64 -22.89
C GLY A 445 17.68 -15.18 -22.20
N TYR A 446 18.32 -14.12 -22.71
CA TYR A 446 19.53 -13.55 -22.10
C TYR A 446 19.28 -12.91 -20.73
N LEU A 447 18.11 -12.29 -20.51
CA LEU A 447 17.68 -11.81 -19.20
C LEU A 447 17.59 -12.95 -18.18
N LEU A 448 16.88 -14.04 -18.50
CA LEU A 448 16.78 -15.19 -17.60
C LEU A 448 18.14 -15.88 -17.39
N LEU A 449 18.99 -15.92 -18.41
CA LEU A 449 20.33 -16.47 -18.33
C LEU A 449 21.25 -15.63 -17.44
N ALA A 450 21.19 -14.29 -17.54
CA ALA A 450 21.96 -13.37 -16.70
C ALA A 450 21.57 -13.52 -15.22
N LEU A 451 20.27 -13.58 -14.93
CA LEU A 451 19.72 -13.81 -13.59
C LEU A 451 20.11 -15.19 -13.06
N GLY A 452 19.91 -16.24 -13.85
CA GLY A 452 20.17 -17.62 -13.44
C GLY A 452 21.65 -17.93 -13.20
N ALA A 453 22.54 -17.40 -14.04
CA ALA A 453 23.99 -17.55 -13.90
C ALA A 453 24.65 -16.53 -12.93
N ASN A 454 23.86 -15.64 -12.33
CA ASN A 454 24.31 -14.48 -11.55
C ASN A 454 25.41 -13.66 -12.26
N ASN A 455 25.21 -13.36 -13.54
CA ASN A 455 26.21 -12.72 -14.41
C ASN A 455 25.55 -11.67 -15.32
N PRO A 456 25.73 -10.36 -15.06
CA PRO A 456 25.11 -9.30 -15.88
C PRO A 456 25.62 -9.28 -17.33
N ASP A 457 26.82 -9.80 -17.59
CA ASP A 457 27.43 -9.86 -18.93
C ASP A 457 27.14 -11.18 -19.66
N ALA A 458 26.20 -12.00 -19.19
CA ALA A 458 25.85 -13.29 -19.80
C ALA A 458 25.50 -13.21 -21.30
N ALA A 459 24.95 -12.08 -21.76
CA ALA A 459 24.65 -11.85 -23.18
C ALA A 459 25.91 -11.83 -24.08
N HIS A 460 27.08 -11.46 -23.55
CA HIS A 460 28.34 -11.47 -24.31
C HIS A 460 28.95 -12.87 -24.46
N ALA A 461 28.65 -13.79 -23.54
CA ALA A 461 29.21 -15.14 -23.51
C ALA A 461 28.15 -16.21 -23.14
N PRO A 462 27.06 -16.35 -23.93
CA PRO A 462 25.88 -17.11 -23.53
C PRO A 462 26.15 -18.60 -23.35
N ALA A 463 27.08 -19.20 -24.11
CA ALA A 463 27.47 -20.60 -23.92
C ALA A 463 28.10 -20.84 -22.53
N LYS A 464 29.01 -19.97 -22.10
CA LYS A 464 29.66 -20.06 -20.78
C LYS A 464 28.66 -19.82 -19.64
N ALA A 465 27.75 -18.86 -19.80
CA ALA A 465 26.69 -18.61 -18.83
C ALA A 465 25.68 -19.79 -18.77
N MET A 466 25.41 -20.47 -19.88
CA MET A 466 24.57 -21.66 -19.91
C MET A 466 25.22 -22.84 -19.17
N ASP A 467 26.54 -23.02 -19.30
CA ASP A 467 27.25 -24.05 -18.54
C ASP A 467 27.40 -23.72 -17.05
N GLN A 468 27.34 -22.43 -16.67
CA GLN A 468 27.14 -22.01 -15.29
C GLN A 468 25.72 -22.36 -14.82
N LEU A 469 24.68 -22.01 -15.59
CA LEU A 469 23.28 -22.33 -15.27
C LEU A 469 23.08 -23.82 -14.97
N LYS A 470 23.60 -24.70 -15.84
CA LYS A 470 23.53 -26.17 -15.70
C LYS A 470 24.09 -26.73 -14.39
N ARG A 471 25.03 -26.01 -13.73
CA ARG A 471 25.63 -26.43 -12.45
C ARG A 471 24.81 -26.04 -11.23
N HIS A 472 23.94 -25.03 -11.35
CA HIS A 472 23.19 -24.47 -10.23
C HIS A 472 21.74 -24.99 -10.16
N TYR A 473 21.12 -25.26 -11.31
CA TYR A 473 19.74 -25.77 -11.38
C TYR A 473 19.75 -27.25 -11.74
N ALA A 474 19.31 -28.11 -10.82
CA ALA A 474 19.26 -29.55 -11.04
C ALA A 474 18.17 -29.97 -12.05
N GLN A 475 17.12 -29.16 -12.22
CA GLN A 475 16.05 -29.44 -13.17
C GLN A 475 16.42 -28.96 -14.57
N THR A 476 16.12 -29.79 -15.58
CA THR A 476 16.41 -29.51 -16.99
C THR A 476 15.35 -28.64 -17.67
N SER A 477 14.18 -28.47 -17.06
CA SER A 477 13.04 -27.70 -17.58
C SER A 477 13.41 -26.23 -17.82
N ILE A 478 13.92 -25.54 -16.79
CA ILE A 478 14.32 -24.12 -16.89
C ILE A 478 15.49 -23.92 -17.86
N GLN A 479 16.44 -24.87 -17.88
CA GLN A 479 17.58 -24.85 -18.80
C GLN A 479 17.10 -24.96 -20.25
N THR A 480 16.13 -25.84 -20.51
CA THR A 480 15.54 -26.07 -21.83
C THR A 480 14.76 -24.85 -22.30
N ALA A 481 13.96 -24.26 -21.41
CA ALA A 481 13.21 -23.02 -21.68
C ALA A 481 14.14 -21.84 -22.01
N ILE A 482 15.23 -21.64 -21.25
CA ILE A 482 16.21 -20.58 -21.52
C ILE A 482 16.98 -20.85 -22.82
N HIS A 483 17.39 -22.09 -23.08
CA HIS A 483 18.03 -22.46 -24.36
C HIS A 483 17.08 -22.24 -25.55
N TRP A 484 15.78 -22.53 -25.38
CA TRP A 484 14.76 -22.24 -26.38
C TRP A 484 14.68 -20.74 -26.67
N LEU A 485 14.64 -19.89 -25.64
CA LEU A 485 14.61 -18.44 -25.84
C LEU A 485 15.89 -17.90 -26.50
N CYS A 486 17.07 -18.27 -26.01
CA CYS A 486 18.36 -17.82 -26.57
C CYS A 486 18.54 -18.19 -28.06
N SER A 487 17.96 -19.31 -28.50
CA SER A 487 18.01 -19.80 -29.88
C SER A 487 16.92 -19.20 -30.80
N ALA A 488 16.16 -18.19 -30.35
CA ALA A 488 15.07 -17.56 -31.10
C ALA A 488 15.48 -17.06 -32.49
N LEU A 489 16.51 -16.21 -32.61
CA LEU A 489 16.93 -15.62 -33.90
C LEU A 489 17.33 -16.65 -34.97
N HIS A 490 17.69 -17.88 -34.59
CA HIS A 490 18.05 -18.94 -35.53
C HIS A 490 16.82 -19.68 -36.10
N ASN A 491 15.61 -19.39 -35.63
CA ASN A 491 14.39 -20.14 -35.93
C ASN A 491 13.20 -19.16 -36.09
N PRO A 492 12.90 -18.69 -37.32
CA PRO A 492 11.92 -17.62 -37.55
C PRO A 492 10.47 -17.99 -37.14
N ASP A 493 10.14 -19.28 -37.05
CA ASP A 493 8.81 -19.76 -36.66
C ASP A 493 8.51 -19.63 -35.16
N ARG A 494 9.49 -19.21 -34.35
CA ARG A 494 9.31 -19.10 -32.89
C ARG A 494 8.48 -17.89 -32.51
N THR A 495 7.44 -18.17 -31.73
CA THR A 495 6.46 -17.19 -31.25
C THR A 495 6.28 -17.31 -29.74
N ILE A 496 5.83 -16.23 -29.09
CA ILE A 496 5.55 -16.27 -27.65
C ILE A 496 4.47 -17.30 -27.28
N ASP A 497 3.48 -17.52 -28.14
CA ASP A 497 2.47 -18.58 -27.95
C ASP A 497 3.05 -19.99 -28.05
N ALA A 498 4.13 -20.21 -28.83
CA ALA A 498 4.87 -21.47 -28.80
C ALA A 498 5.58 -21.66 -27.46
N PHE A 499 6.30 -20.65 -26.98
CA PHE A 499 6.96 -20.69 -25.67
C PHE A 499 5.97 -20.97 -24.53
N ILE A 500 4.81 -20.32 -24.53
CA ILE A 500 3.78 -20.49 -23.50
C ILE A 500 3.19 -21.92 -23.50
N ARG A 501 3.19 -22.63 -24.64
CA ARG A 501 2.82 -24.06 -24.67
C ARG A 501 3.89 -24.93 -24.02
N GLU A 502 5.17 -24.65 -24.22
CA GLU A 502 6.28 -25.38 -23.57
C GLU A 502 6.26 -25.21 -22.04
N ILE A 503 5.97 -24.01 -21.53
CA ILE A 503 6.00 -23.71 -20.08
C ILE A 503 4.64 -23.83 -19.37
N ALA A 504 3.67 -24.52 -19.99
CA ALA A 504 2.28 -24.53 -19.52
C ALA A 504 2.08 -25.15 -18.12
N SER A 505 2.89 -26.14 -17.73
CA SER A 505 2.88 -26.73 -16.37
C SER A 505 3.24 -25.70 -15.32
N GLU A 506 4.37 -25.01 -15.53
CA GLU A 506 4.90 -24.01 -14.61
C GLU A 506 3.98 -22.79 -14.51
N ALA A 507 3.33 -22.41 -15.63
CA ALA A 507 2.32 -21.37 -15.65
C ALA A 507 1.14 -21.67 -14.72
N ILE A 508 0.70 -22.93 -14.61
CA ILE A 508 -0.37 -23.34 -13.68
C ILE A 508 0.12 -23.28 -12.22
N LEU A 509 1.37 -23.67 -11.93
CA LEU A 509 1.94 -23.59 -10.58
C LEU A 509 2.12 -22.13 -10.12
N ALA A 510 2.52 -21.23 -11.02
CA ALA A 510 2.60 -19.80 -10.73
C ALA A 510 1.21 -19.16 -10.57
N LEU A 511 0.20 -19.60 -11.35
CA LEU A 511 -1.18 -19.16 -11.17
C LEU A 511 -1.71 -19.59 -9.80
N ASN A 512 -1.50 -20.84 -9.38
CA ASN A 512 -1.89 -21.31 -8.05
C ASN A 512 -1.19 -20.50 -6.93
N SER A 513 0.10 -20.19 -7.13
CA SER A 513 0.86 -19.33 -6.19
C SER A 513 0.31 -17.90 -6.13
N ALA A 514 -0.21 -17.37 -7.23
CA ALA A 514 -0.84 -16.05 -7.28
C ALA A 514 -2.22 -16.04 -6.62
N LEU A 515 -3.03 -17.09 -6.78
CA LEU A 515 -4.32 -17.25 -6.12
C LEU A 515 -4.16 -17.37 -4.60
N HIS A 516 -3.19 -18.15 -4.11
CA HIS A 516 -2.88 -18.17 -2.67
C HIS A 516 -2.41 -16.81 -2.11
N PHE A 517 -1.78 -15.97 -2.92
CA PHE A 517 -1.44 -14.60 -2.53
C PHE A 517 -2.67 -13.68 -2.52
N GLU A 518 -3.64 -13.90 -3.41
CA GLU A 518 -4.94 -13.22 -3.41
C GLU A 518 -5.78 -13.62 -2.17
N ASP A 519 -5.81 -14.90 -1.81
CA ASP A 519 -6.42 -15.40 -0.56
C ASP A 519 -5.79 -14.70 0.66
N GLN A 520 -4.46 -14.65 0.73
CA GLN A 520 -3.73 -13.97 1.81
C GLN A 520 -4.08 -12.48 1.89
N LEU A 521 -4.07 -11.77 0.75
CA LEU A 521 -4.43 -10.35 0.71
C LEU A 521 -5.89 -10.11 1.12
N THR A 522 -6.80 -11.00 0.72
CA THR A 522 -8.22 -10.94 1.08
C THR A 522 -8.41 -11.15 2.58
N CYS A 523 -7.72 -12.12 3.20
CA CYS A 523 -7.73 -12.31 4.65
C CYS A 523 -7.21 -11.06 5.41
N GLN A 524 -6.17 -10.41 4.91
CA GLN A 524 -5.68 -9.16 5.50
C GLN A 524 -6.69 -8.01 5.35
N LEU A 525 -7.28 -7.85 4.16
CA LEU A 525 -8.28 -6.83 3.89
C LEU A 525 -9.54 -7.00 4.74
N SER A 526 -10.05 -8.23 4.88
CA SER A 526 -11.21 -8.52 5.73
C SER A 526 -10.95 -8.16 7.19
N ARG A 527 -9.74 -8.43 7.71
CA ARG A 527 -9.38 -8.08 9.09
C ARG A 527 -9.32 -6.56 9.31
N GLU A 528 -8.73 -5.82 8.37
CA GLU A 528 -8.71 -4.36 8.46
C GLU A 528 -10.08 -3.71 8.20
N LEU A 529 -10.97 -4.38 7.45
CA LEU A 529 -12.38 -3.98 7.27
C LEU A 529 -13.13 -4.07 8.60
N GLU A 530 -13.01 -5.19 9.33
CA GLU A 530 -13.61 -5.36 10.65
C GLU A 530 -12.99 -4.39 11.66
N ASN A 531 -11.65 -4.22 11.71
CA ASN A 531 -11.01 -3.18 12.53
C ASN A 531 -11.60 -1.79 12.26
N GLY A 532 -11.84 -1.45 10.99
CA GLY A 532 -12.50 -0.21 10.60
C GLY A 532 -13.96 -0.09 11.07
N ARG A 533 -14.72 -1.20 11.14
CA ARG A 533 -16.07 -1.25 11.73
C ARG A 533 -16.00 -1.01 13.24
N LEU A 534 -15.11 -1.72 13.94
CA LEU A 534 -14.92 -1.57 15.38
C LEU A 534 -14.51 -0.14 15.76
N VAL A 535 -13.61 0.51 15.02
CA VAL A 535 -13.25 1.93 15.26
C VAL A 535 -14.47 2.86 15.12
N ARG A 536 -15.37 2.61 14.15
CA ARG A 536 -16.61 3.40 14.02
C ARG A 536 -17.60 3.13 15.16
N LEU A 537 -17.67 1.89 15.65
CA LEU A 537 -18.51 1.52 16.80
C LEU A 537 -17.99 2.14 18.11
N LEU A 538 -16.67 2.08 18.33
CA LEU A 538 -15.98 2.75 19.44
C LEU A 538 -16.21 4.27 19.42
N ALA A 539 -16.15 4.90 18.23
CA ALA A 539 -16.46 6.31 18.10
C ALA A 539 -17.91 6.64 18.48
N LYS A 540 -18.89 5.78 18.12
CA LYS A 540 -20.29 5.95 18.58
C LYS A 540 -20.41 5.87 20.10
N PHE A 541 -19.80 4.85 20.72
CA PHE A 541 -19.74 4.76 22.18
C PHE A 541 -19.11 6.02 22.79
N GLY A 542 -18.01 6.53 22.24
CA GLY A 542 -17.39 7.79 22.68
C GLY A 542 -18.25 9.05 22.47
N PHE A 543 -19.24 9.03 21.58
CA PHE A 543 -20.23 10.11 21.43
C PHE A 543 -21.45 9.95 22.34
N ILE A 544 -21.63 8.82 23.01
CA ILE A 544 -22.80 8.51 23.87
C ILE A 544 -22.41 8.36 25.34
N ASN A 545 -21.20 7.93 25.64
CA ASN A 545 -20.72 7.80 27.02
C ASN A 545 -20.19 9.15 27.54
N GLU A 546 -20.41 9.42 28.83
CA GLU A 546 -19.73 10.48 29.59
C GLU A 546 -19.71 11.87 28.91
N ARG A 547 -20.89 12.30 28.44
CA ARG A 547 -21.03 13.61 27.80
C ARG A 547 -20.81 14.75 28.81
N PRO A 548 -19.91 15.72 28.53
CA PRO A 548 -19.63 16.83 29.44
C PRO A 548 -20.84 17.68 29.81
N GLU A 549 -21.88 17.75 28.97
CA GLU A 549 -23.09 18.52 29.30
C GLU A 549 -23.92 17.88 30.44
N TYR A 550 -23.64 16.63 30.79
CA TYR A 550 -24.35 15.83 31.79
C TYR A 550 -23.44 15.27 32.88
N ASP A 551 -22.17 15.70 32.94
CA ASP A 551 -21.18 15.26 33.93
C ASP A 551 -21.60 15.56 35.39
N HIS A 552 -22.53 16.50 35.59
CA HIS A 552 -23.12 16.84 36.89
C HIS A 552 -24.57 16.34 37.05
N ASP A 553 -25.08 15.55 36.10
CA ASP A 553 -26.34 14.82 36.22
C ASP A 553 -26.08 13.30 36.21
N PRO A 554 -25.82 12.69 37.38
CA PRO A 554 -25.63 11.25 37.48
C PRO A 554 -26.77 10.45 36.84
N ARG A 555 -27.99 10.99 36.76
CA ARG A 555 -29.15 10.27 36.22
C ARG A 555 -29.14 10.16 34.70
N TRP A 556 -28.24 10.84 34.00
CA TRP A 556 -28.24 10.82 32.54
C TRP A 556 -27.86 9.45 31.97
N SER A 557 -26.86 8.79 32.57
CA SER A 557 -26.45 7.43 32.24
C SER A 557 -27.36 6.36 32.85
N GLU A 558 -27.96 6.61 34.01
CA GLU A 558 -28.80 5.62 34.73
C GLU A 558 -30.22 5.43 34.17
N ASN A 559 -30.56 6.02 33.01
CA ASN A 559 -31.94 6.03 32.49
C ASN A 559 -32.08 5.49 31.06
N GLY A 560 -32.81 4.37 30.95
CA GLY A 560 -33.23 3.75 29.70
C GLY A 560 -32.08 3.13 28.92
N ASP A 561 -32.14 3.23 27.59
CA ASP A 561 -31.18 2.63 26.65
C ASP A 561 -29.70 2.98 26.96
N ARG A 562 -29.45 4.16 27.53
CA ARG A 562 -28.11 4.62 27.96
C ARG A 562 -27.52 3.80 29.10
N TYR A 563 -28.35 3.27 30.00
CA TYR A 563 -27.89 2.45 31.13
C TYR A 563 -27.34 1.12 30.62
N PHE A 564 -28.01 0.49 29.65
CA PHE A 564 -27.50 -0.70 28.97
C PHE A 564 -26.16 -0.43 28.26
N LEU A 565 -25.97 0.74 27.65
CA LEU A 565 -24.71 1.11 27.01
C LEU A 565 -23.58 1.39 28.01
N LYS A 566 -23.88 2.00 29.17
CA LYS A 566 -22.96 2.19 30.29
C LYS A 566 -22.48 0.83 30.81
N LEU A 567 -23.41 -0.05 31.20
CA LEU A 567 -23.05 -1.37 31.73
C LEU A 567 -22.33 -2.24 30.69
N PHE A 568 -22.71 -2.16 29.40
CA PHE A 568 -21.98 -2.87 28.34
C PHE A 568 -20.56 -2.33 28.13
N ARG A 569 -20.36 -1.01 28.20
CA ARG A 569 -19.01 -0.42 28.22
C ARG A 569 -18.19 -0.99 29.37
N ASP A 570 -18.76 -1.04 30.56
CA ASP A 570 -18.06 -1.51 31.77
C ASP A 570 -17.69 -3.00 31.63
N TYR A 571 -18.61 -3.84 31.14
CA TYR A 571 -18.38 -5.25 30.79
C TYR A 571 -17.26 -5.47 29.74
N VAL A 572 -17.10 -4.55 28.79
CA VAL A 572 -16.09 -4.68 27.72
C VAL A 572 -14.72 -4.14 28.16
N PHE A 573 -14.67 -2.96 28.80
CA PHE A 573 -13.43 -2.21 29.03
C PHE A 573 -12.93 -2.23 30.48
N HIS A 574 -13.81 -2.47 31.46
CA HIS A 574 -13.47 -2.44 32.90
C HIS A 574 -13.40 -3.87 33.48
N GLN A 575 -12.78 -4.78 32.72
CA GLN A 575 -12.57 -6.18 33.12
C GLN A 575 -11.66 -6.28 34.35
N VAL A 576 -12.01 -7.18 35.27
CA VAL A 576 -11.18 -7.53 36.44
C VAL A 576 -10.98 -9.05 36.54
N ASP A 577 -9.85 -9.47 37.12
CA ASP A 577 -9.59 -10.88 37.42
C ASP A 577 -10.24 -11.34 38.74
N SER A 578 -10.06 -12.61 39.09
CA SER A 578 -10.58 -13.18 40.35
C SER A 578 -9.92 -12.63 41.64
N GLN A 579 -8.91 -11.76 41.51
CA GLN A 579 -8.26 -11.02 42.59
C GLN A 579 -8.60 -9.53 42.55
N ASN A 580 -9.53 -9.12 41.68
CA ASN A 580 -9.95 -7.75 41.42
C ASN A 580 -8.84 -6.84 40.81
N ASN A 581 -7.85 -7.42 40.14
CA ASN A 581 -6.87 -6.66 39.35
C ASN A 581 -7.47 -6.30 37.97
N PRO A 582 -7.19 -5.11 37.41
CA PRO A 582 -7.67 -4.74 36.08
C PRO A 582 -7.01 -5.58 34.98
N VAL A 583 -7.82 -6.08 34.04
CA VAL A 583 -7.41 -6.95 32.94
C VAL A 583 -7.53 -6.22 31.61
N VAL A 584 -6.48 -6.28 30.79
CA VAL A 584 -6.45 -5.72 29.43
C VAL A 584 -6.44 -6.86 28.40
N ASP A 585 -7.53 -7.63 28.35
CA ASP A 585 -7.71 -8.65 27.30
C ASP A 585 -8.37 -8.03 26.07
N LEU A 586 -7.55 -7.76 25.06
CA LEU A 586 -8.00 -7.27 23.76
C LEU A 586 -8.80 -8.34 22.99
N GLY A 587 -8.57 -9.63 23.24
CA GLY A 587 -9.34 -10.72 22.65
C GLY A 587 -10.81 -10.66 23.05
N HIS A 588 -11.08 -10.43 24.35
CA HIS A 588 -12.43 -10.16 24.86
C HIS A 588 -13.05 -8.93 24.20
N VAL A 589 -12.35 -7.78 24.23
CA VAL A 589 -12.83 -6.51 23.66
C VAL A 589 -13.22 -6.66 22.19
N LEU A 590 -12.35 -7.23 21.36
CA LEU A 590 -12.62 -7.44 19.95
C LEU A 590 -13.77 -8.43 19.72
N ASN A 591 -13.88 -9.48 20.52
CA ASN A 591 -14.97 -10.45 20.42
C ASN A 591 -16.33 -9.81 20.70
N CYS A 592 -16.48 -9.13 21.84
CA CYS A 592 -17.72 -8.46 22.24
C CYS A 592 -18.13 -7.36 21.26
N LEU A 593 -17.20 -6.56 20.76
CA LEU A 593 -17.54 -5.51 19.79
C LEU A 593 -17.91 -6.08 18.40
N ASN A 594 -17.31 -7.20 17.97
CA ASN A 594 -17.70 -7.89 16.72
C ASN A 594 -19.09 -8.53 16.83
N LYS A 595 -19.38 -9.20 17.95
CA LYS A 595 -20.69 -9.77 18.23
C LYS A 595 -21.78 -8.68 18.31
N LEU A 596 -21.46 -7.54 18.93
CA LEU A 596 -22.36 -6.39 19.02
C LEU A 596 -22.64 -5.78 17.65
N ASP A 597 -21.62 -5.56 16.80
CA ASP A 597 -21.83 -5.00 15.45
C ASP A 597 -22.54 -5.99 14.50
N ALA A 598 -22.44 -7.29 14.78
CA ALA A 598 -23.23 -8.33 14.12
C ALA A 598 -24.68 -8.39 14.65
N GLY A 599 -24.93 -7.94 15.88
CA GLY A 599 -26.23 -8.00 16.55
C GLY A 599 -26.65 -9.43 16.85
N VAL A 600 -25.79 -10.21 17.51
CA VAL A 600 -26.09 -11.61 17.86
C VAL A 600 -27.12 -11.72 18.98
N ASP A 601 -27.93 -12.78 18.95
CA ASP A 601 -28.88 -13.14 20.01
C ASP A 601 -28.19 -13.92 21.15
N GLU A 602 -26.90 -13.67 21.38
CA GLU A 602 -26.15 -14.20 22.52
C GLU A 602 -26.46 -13.36 23.76
N LYS A 603 -26.70 -14.03 24.89
CA LYS A 603 -27.02 -13.37 26.16
C LYS A 603 -25.75 -13.03 26.92
N VAL A 604 -25.54 -11.75 27.15
CA VAL A 604 -24.49 -11.22 28.03
C VAL A 604 -25.09 -10.86 29.39
N THR A 605 -24.32 -11.16 30.43
CA THR A 605 -24.64 -10.74 31.81
C THR A 605 -23.88 -9.46 32.09
N LEU A 606 -24.63 -8.40 32.42
CA LEU A 606 -24.14 -7.08 32.76
C LEU A 606 -24.41 -6.86 34.26
N GLU A 607 -23.40 -6.40 34.99
CA GLU A 607 -23.45 -6.19 36.44
C GLU A 607 -23.24 -4.71 36.73
N ASP A 608 -24.11 -4.12 37.57
CA ASP A 608 -23.85 -2.81 38.17
C ASP A 608 -23.25 -2.98 39.56
N THR A 609 -21.94 -2.76 39.65
CA THR A 609 -21.17 -2.87 40.90
C THR A 609 -21.49 -1.77 41.92
N LEU A 610 -22.24 -0.73 41.56
CA LEU A 610 -22.70 0.33 42.47
C LEU A 610 -24.07 0.02 43.09
N ASN A 611 -24.94 -0.65 42.34
CA ASN A 611 -26.32 -0.95 42.75
C ASN A 611 -26.54 -2.43 43.13
N GLU A 612 -25.51 -3.29 43.00
CA GLU A 612 -25.57 -4.76 43.17
C GLU A 612 -26.60 -5.45 42.24
N ASP A 613 -26.90 -4.82 41.10
CA ASP A 613 -27.94 -5.24 40.17
C ASP A 613 -27.38 -6.09 39.01
N LEU A 614 -28.06 -7.19 38.68
CA LEU A 614 -27.66 -8.12 37.62
C LEU A 614 -28.67 -8.10 36.46
N MET A 615 -28.23 -7.70 35.27
CA MET A 615 -29.05 -7.68 34.06
C MET A 615 -28.55 -8.70 33.02
N ILE A 616 -29.48 -9.42 32.40
CA ILE A 616 -29.19 -10.32 31.28
C ILE A 616 -29.86 -9.74 30.04
N THR A 617 -29.07 -9.39 29.03
CA THR A 617 -29.55 -8.86 27.75
C THR A 617 -28.92 -9.59 26.57
N GLU A 618 -29.62 -9.64 25.45
CA GLU A 618 -29.07 -10.05 24.16
C GLU A 618 -28.27 -8.88 23.55
N GLU A 619 -27.15 -9.17 22.90
CA GLU A 619 -26.32 -8.11 22.27
C GLU A 619 -27.06 -7.40 21.13
N SER A 620 -28.00 -8.08 20.46
CA SER A 620 -28.93 -7.48 19.50
C SER A 620 -29.76 -6.32 20.09
N ASN A 621 -30.11 -6.37 21.38
CA ASN A 621 -30.78 -5.26 22.08
C ASN A 621 -29.81 -4.11 22.37
N VAL A 622 -28.58 -4.41 22.81
CA VAL A 622 -27.54 -3.40 23.04
C VAL A 622 -27.19 -2.66 21.73
N LEU A 623 -27.18 -3.37 20.59
CA LEU A 623 -27.00 -2.76 19.28
C LEU A 623 -28.15 -1.80 18.91
N ASN A 624 -29.39 -2.13 19.27
CA ASN A 624 -30.53 -1.26 19.05
C ASN A 624 -30.46 0.02 19.90
N CYS A 625 -29.97 -0.07 21.14
CA CYS A 625 -29.68 1.11 21.98
C CYS A 625 -28.60 2.04 21.38
N ASN A 626 -27.67 1.49 20.58
CA ASN A 626 -26.53 2.20 19.97
C ASN A 626 -26.79 2.69 18.52
N ARG A 627 -28.06 2.71 18.09
CA ARG A 627 -28.47 3.12 16.73
C ARG A 627 -29.19 4.48 16.72
#